data_AF-A0A1F4WIV6-F1
#
_entry.id   AF-A0A1F4WIV6-F1
#
_cell.length_a   1.000
_cell.length_b   1.000
_cell.length_c   1.000
_cell.angle_alpha   90.00
_cell.angle_beta   90.00
_cell.angle_gamma   90.00
#
_symmetry.space_group_name_H-M   'P 1'
#
loop_
_entity.id
_entity.type
_entity.pdbx_description
1 polymer ?
#
loop_
_entity_poly.entity_id
_entity_poly.type
_entity_poly.pdbx_seq_one_letter_code
_entity_poly.pdbx_strand_id
1 'polypeptide(L)'
;MAAAGMMDLFFVPNLHMMFETCGMGADRGWGTKTVKTINASTLSAIVLAAMGLPTTKHGSYGNTTKIGSTDVLEQSGANVAIDGAEELMRIFKKTRFLFTDAHTVKTLHYLSHLLKVETVNHVIGPMTGPVSSSTRLYKLMGVNHNVHPLTVAGAYTELHREGFVNLGGAVIVGGVNAIPKREDLHSPTWFRDHCFLDEVSPVATIVCLATGPTVLGTVCLEGSAPFGVEFHEHDLKVPNEMHTLMQANQKALRGEGPLGNYLAANTALARMAGETEFFTLDRLRDYTEDALKVLQSGAAERLLDVYVEETGGTRIVW
;
A
#
# COMPACT_ATOMS: atom_id res chain seq x y z
N MET A 1 9.74 14.83 12.86
CA MET A 1 9.48 16.30 12.85
C MET A 1 8.44 16.68 11.79
N ALA A 2 8.77 16.77 10.49
CA ALA A 2 7.81 17.23 9.47
C ALA A 2 6.59 16.30 9.29
N ALA A 3 6.77 14.97 9.35
CA ALA A 3 5.67 14.00 9.34
C ALA A 3 4.71 14.18 10.52
N ALA A 4 5.26 14.32 11.73
CA ALA A 4 4.45 14.53 12.93
C ALA A 4 3.57 15.77 12.85
N GLY A 5 4.04 16.85 12.22
CA GLY A 5 3.24 18.08 12.01
C GLY A 5 2.14 17.96 10.95
N MET A 6 2.08 16.84 10.21
CA MET A 6 1.09 16.55 9.15
C MET A 6 0.24 15.31 9.46
N MET A 7 0.41 14.67 10.61
CA MET A 7 -0.48 13.59 11.04
C MET A 7 -1.82 14.18 11.43
N ASP A 8 -2.82 13.97 10.58
CA ASP A 8 -4.13 14.53 10.81
C ASP A 8 -4.90 13.81 11.91
N LEU A 9 -5.53 14.64 12.75
CA LEU A 9 -6.35 14.28 13.90
C LEU A 9 -7.74 13.72 13.52
N PHE A 10 -7.96 13.34 12.27
CA PHE A 10 -9.20 12.68 11.87
C PHE A 10 -9.27 11.32 12.55
N PHE A 11 -10.35 11.12 13.28
CA PHE A 11 -10.55 10.00 14.20
C PHE A 11 -10.70 8.69 13.41
N VAL A 12 -9.59 8.04 13.05
CA VAL A 12 -9.65 6.57 13.03
C VAL A 12 -9.93 6.18 14.48
N PRO A 13 -11.00 5.42 14.73
CA PRO A 13 -11.35 4.97 16.07
C PRO A 13 -10.14 4.37 16.76
N ASN A 14 -10.04 4.60 18.07
CA ASN A 14 -8.97 4.00 18.86
C ASN A 14 -9.18 2.47 18.85
N LEU A 15 -8.33 1.79 18.09
CA LEU A 15 -8.38 0.36 17.86
C LEU A 15 -7.11 -0.25 18.44
N HIS A 16 -7.20 -1.51 18.88
CA HIS A 16 -6.02 -2.17 19.43
C HIS A 16 -4.86 -2.23 18.42
N MET A 17 -5.18 -2.48 17.15
CA MET A 17 -4.21 -2.54 16.06
C MET A 17 -4.86 -2.22 14.70
N MET A 18 -4.04 -1.83 13.74
CA MET A 18 -4.44 -1.53 12.36
C MET A 18 -3.33 -1.88 11.37
N PHE A 19 -3.68 -2.53 10.27
CA PHE A 19 -2.84 -2.64 9.08
C PHE A 19 -3.09 -1.43 8.18
N GLU A 20 -2.03 -0.89 7.59
CA GLU A 20 -2.14 0.18 6.61
C GLU A 20 -1.25 -0.12 5.40
N THR A 21 -1.81 -0.04 4.20
CA THR A 21 -1.07 -0.14 2.95
C THR A 21 -1.05 1.21 2.25
N CYS A 22 0.11 1.67 1.82
CA CYS A 22 0.21 2.86 0.97
C CYS A 22 1.43 2.78 0.05
N GLY A 23 1.51 3.72 -0.87
CA GLY A 23 2.66 3.92 -1.75
C GLY A 23 2.86 5.41 -1.98
N MET A 24 4.10 5.81 -2.26
CA MET A 24 4.39 7.20 -2.63
C MET A 24 3.83 7.55 -4.01
N GLY A 25 3.53 6.56 -4.86
CA GLY A 25 3.32 6.79 -6.27
C GLY A 25 4.55 7.46 -6.90
N ALA A 26 4.33 8.23 -7.97
CA ALA A 26 5.41 8.78 -8.80
C ALA A 26 6.42 7.71 -9.24
N ASP A 27 5.91 6.50 -9.45
CA ASP A 27 6.68 5.41 -10.03
C ASP A 27 7.14 5.83 -11.43
N ARG A 28 8.38 5.50 -11.78
CA ARG A 28 8.85 5.69 -13.16
C ARG A 28 8.18 4.69 -14.09
N GLY A 29 7.55 3.65 -13.53
CA GLY A 29 6.91 2.55 -14.23
C GLY A 29 7.85 2.04 -15.32
N TRP A 30 7.30 1.79 -16.49
CA TRP A 30 8.08 1.39 -17.66
C TRP A 30 8.58 2.56 -18.49
N GLY A 31 8.83 3.72 -17.86
CA GLY A 31 9.24 4.94 -18.54
C GLY A 31 8.13 5.59 -19.38
N THR A 32 6.87 5.15 -19.21
CA THR A 32 5.71 5.70 -19.92
C THR A 32 4.62 6.08 -18.92
N LYS A 33 3.92 7.19 -19.17
CA LYS A 33 2.74 7.59 -18.37
C LYS A 33 1.47 6.83 -18.76
N THR A 34 1.54 6.02 -19.83
CA THR A 34 0.40 5.34 -20.46
C THR A 34 0.20 3.91 -19.96
N VAL A 35 1.15 3.36 -19.21
CA VAL A 35 1.09 2.00 -18.66
C VAL A 35 1.44 2.06 -17.17
N LYS A 36 0.69 1.31 -16.36
CA LYS A 36 0.94 1.14 -14.93
C LYS A 36 0.56 -0.26 -14.46
N THR A 37 0.88 -0.60 -13.22
CA THR A 37 0.37 -1.78 -12.53
C THR A 37 -1.10 -1.60 -12.13
N ILE A 38 -1.75 -2.69 -11.71
CA ILE A 38 -3.02 -2.61 -10.96
C ILE A 38 -2.84 -1.75 -9.71
N ASN A 39 -3.94 -1.29 -9.10
CA ASN A 39 -3.88 -0.51 -7.86
C ASN A 39 -3.59 -1.42 -6.64
N ALA A 40 -2.43 -2.06 -6.63
CA ALA A 40 -2.08 -3.17 -5.76
C ALA A 40 -2.21 -2.83 -4.27
N SER A 41 -1.78 -1.63 -3.84
CA SER A 41 -1.91 -1.21 -2.43
C SER A 41 -3.37 -1.09 -1.97
N THR A 42 -4.25 -0.51 -2.80
CA THR A 42 -5.69 -0.41 -2.52
C THR A 42 -6.33 -1.78 -2.45
N LEU A 43 -6.07 -2.63 -3.45
CA LEU A 43 -6.63 -3.98 -3.50
C LEU A 43 -6.11 -4.85 -2.36
N SER A 44 -4.82 -4.75 -2.01
CA SER A 44 -4.24 -5.46 -0.86
C SER A 44 -4.93 -5.07 0.44
N ALA A 45 -5.33 -3.81 0.60
CA ALA A 45 -6.06 -3.37 1.79
C ALA A 45 -7.42 -4.08 1.92
N ILE A 46 -8.13 -4.25 0.80
CA ILE A 46 -9.40 -5.00 0.74
C ILE A 46 -9.15 -6.48 1.07
N VAL A 47 -8.09 -7.08 0.53
CA VAL A 47 -7.77 -8.50 0.80
C VAL A 47 -7.43 -8.72 2.28
N LEU A 48 -6.62 -7.87 2.90
CA LEU A 48 -6.31 -7.96 4.35
C LEU A 48 -7.58 -7.84 5.20
N ALA A 49 -8.47 -6.91 4.85
CA ALA A 49 -9.74 -6.76 5.54
C ALA A 49 -10.65 -7.98 5.37
N ALA A 50 -10.64 -8.60 4.19
CA ALA A 50 -11.33 -9.86 3.91
C ALA A 50 -10.72 -11.06 4.66
N MET A 51 -9.44 -10.98 5.04
CA MET A 51 -8.80 -11.91 5.99
C MET A 51 -9.21 -11.63 7.46
N GLY A 52 -10.07 -10.65 7.71
CA GLY A 52 -10.55 -10.26 9.05
C GLY A 52 -9.63 -9.31 9.80
N LEU A 53 -8.55 -8.82 9.16
CA LEU A 53 -7.58 -7.93 9.78
C LEU A 53 -8.11 -6.49 9.78
N PRO A 54 -8.03 -5.76 10.91
CA PRO A 54 -8.28 -4.32 10.92
C PRO A 54 -7.39 -3.66 9.88
N THR A 55 -7.97 -3.04 8.85
CA THR A 55 -7.21 -2.44 7.78
C THR A 55 -7.70 -1.04 7.46
N THR A 56 -6.78 -0.12 7.25
CA THR A 56 -7.06 1.21 6.74
C THR A 56 -6.24 1.50 5.48
N LYS A 57 -6.81 2.30 4.59
CA LYS A 57 -6.12 2.82 3.42
C LYS A 57 -6.24 4.33 3.44
N HIS A 58 -5.10 5.01 3.57
CA HIS A 58 -5.02 6.43 3.26
C HIS A 58 -4.70 6.59 1.78
N GLY A 59 -5.58 7.27 1.04
CA GLY A 59 -5.58 7.33 -0.41
C GLY A 59 -5.65 8.74 -0.97
N SER A 60 -5.48 8.88 -2.28
CA SER A 60 -5.70 10.13 -2.99
C SER A 60 -6.26 9.86 -4.38
N TYR A 61 -6.80 10.91 -5.02
CA TYR A 61 -7.00 10.93 -6.46
C TYR A 61 -5.65 10.78 -7.18
N GLY A 62 -5.71 10.40 -8.46
CA GLY A 62 -4.53 10.28 -9.31
C GLY A 62 -3.69 11.56 -9.34
N ASN A 63 -2.43 11.48 -8.87
CA ASN A 63 -1.49 12.60 -8.89
C ASN A 63 -0.46 12.45 -10.03
N THR A 64 0.37 11.40 -9.99
CA THR A 64 1.36 11.09 -11.04
C THR A 64 0.84 10.11 -12.08
N THR A 65 0.04 9.13 -11.65
CA THR A 65 -0.78 8.27 -12.52
C THR A 65 -2.18 8.85 -12.63
N LYS A 66 -2.84 8.72 -13.78
CA LYS A 66 -4.19 9.26 -14.00
C LYS A 66 -5.26 8.73 -13.04
N ILE A 67 -5.08 7.54 -12.48
CA ILE A 67 -6.09 6.85 -11.67
C ILE A 67 -5.48 6.40 -10.35
N GLY A 68 -5.90 7.06 -9.26
CA GLY A 68 -5.48 6.83 -7.88
C GLY A 68 -6.40 5.89 -7.11
N SER A 69 -6.18 5.77 -5.80
CA SER A 69 -6.98 4.87 -4.96
C SER A 69 -8.41 5.38 -4.75
N THR A 70 -8.58 6.70 -4.66
CA THR A 70 -9.91 7.33 -4.49
C THR A 70 -10.76 7.07 -5.72
N ASP A 71 -10.17 7.27 -6.92
CA ASP A 71 -10.81 6.97 -8.20
C ASP A 71 -11.29 5.50 -8.26
N VAL A 72 -10.45 4.54 -7.86
CA VAL A 72 -10.80 3.11 -7.91
C VAL A 72 -11.99 2.76 -7.01
N LEU A 73 -12.06 3.32 -5.81
CA LEU A 73 -13.17 3.04 -4.90
C LEU A 73 -14.46 3.69 -5.38
N GLU A 74 -14.42 4.92 -5.86
CA GLU A 74 -15.58 5.60 -6.48
C GLU A 74 -16.08 4.82 -7.71
N GLN A 75 -15.16 4.37 -8.58
CA GLN A 75 -15.49 3.59 -9.77
C GLN A 75 -15.92 2.16 -9.43
N SER A 76 -15.63 1.68 -8.23
CA SER A 76 -16.23 0.44 -7.70
C SER A 76 -17.64 0.65 -7.16
N GLY A 77 -18.06 1.91 -6.98
CA GLY A 77 -19.38 2.32 -6.51
C GLY A 77 -19.42 2.89 -5.10
N ALA A 78 -18.29 2.99 -4.40
CA ALA A 78 -18.25 3.42 -3.00
C ALA A 78 -18.39 4.94 -2.88
N ASN A 79 -19.06 5.40 -1.81
CA ASN A 79 -18.98 6.78 -1.40
C ASN A 79 -17.75 6.96 -0.49
N VAL A 80 -16.77 7.74 -0.95
CA VAL A 80 -15.51 7.97 -0.24
C VAL A 80 -15.51 9.26 0.59
N ALA A 81 -16.57 10.08 0.48
CA ALA A 81 -16.74 11.32 1.21
C ALA A 81 -17.48 11.09 2.54
N ILE A 82 -16.88 10.27 3.42
CA ILE A 82 -17.44 9.93 4.73
C ILE A 82 -16.57 10.52 5.83
N ASP A 83 -17.09 11.55 6.50
CA ASP A 83 -16.36 12.27 7.56
C ASP A 83 -16.89 11.96 8.97
N GLY A 84 -18.01 11.23 9.09
CA GLY A 84 -18.66 10.93 10.37
C GLY A 84 -18.01 9.76 11.12
N ALA A 85 -17.47 10.00 12.31
CA ALA A 85 -16.82 8.95 13.12
C ALA A 85 -17.73 7.75 13.46
N GLU A 86 -19.02 7.98 13.71
CA GLU A 86 -20.00 6.91 13.97
C GLU A 86 -20.23 6.05 12.73
N GLU A 87 -20.32 6.68 11.56
CA GLU A 87 -20.50 6.00 10.28
C GLU A 87 -19.27 5.18 9.90
N LEU A 88 -18.08 5.78 10.03
CA LEU A 88 -16.80 5.06 9.86
C LEU A 88 -16.73 3.84 10.79
N MET A 89 -17.16 3.97 12.05
CA MET A 89 -17.21 2.85 12.98
C MET A 89 -18.22 1.77 12.59
N ARG A 90 -19.39 2.15 12.07
CA ARG A 90 -20.39 1.20 11.55
C ARG A 90 -19.80 0.40 10.40
N ILE A 91 -19.23 1.09 9.41
CA ILE A 91 -18.57 0.48 8.24
C ILE A 91 -17.47 -0.47 8.72
N PHE A 92 -16.56 0.01 9.57
CA PHE A 92 -15.44 -0.79 10.07
C PHE A 92 -15.90 -2.04 10.84
N LYS A 93 -16.98 -1.98 11.61
CA LYS A 93 -17.53 -3.18 12.30
C LYS A 93 -17.99 -4.25 11.33
N LYS A 94 -18.44 -3.86 10.12
CA LYS A 94 -18.95 -4.78 9.09
C LYS A 94 -17.86 -5.27 8.14
N THR A 95 -16.90 -4.42 7.81
CA THR A 95 -15.93 -4.66 6.75
C THR A 95 -14.51 -4.84 7.25
N ARG A 96 -14.21 -4.45 8.49
CA ARG A 96 -12.84 -4.33 9.01
C ARG A 96 -11.96 -3.37 8.19
N PHE A 97 -12.56 -2.57 7.30
CA PHE A 97 -11.88 -1.71 6.35
C PHE A 97 -12.32 -0.26 6.53
N LEU A 98 -11.35 0.65 6.52
CA LEU A 98 -11.56 2.10 6.49
C LEU A 98 -10.76 2.73 5.36
N PHE A 99 -11.40 3.59 4.58
CA PHE A 99 -10.71 4.46 3.63
C PHE A 99 -10.71 5.90 4.13
N THR A 100 -9.61 6.61 3.93
CA THR A 100 -9.51 8.06 4.17
C THR A 100 -8.85 8.73 2.97
N ASP A 101 -9.40 9.84 2.50
CA ASP A 101 -8.85 10.60 1.39
C ASP A 101 -7.89 11.70 1.86
N ALA A 102 -6.76 11.85 1.18
CA ALA A 102 -5.70 12.81 1.50
C ALA A 102 -6.08 14.27 1.21
N HIS A 103 -7.17 14.54 0.47
CA HIS A 103 -7.63 15.89 0.20
C HIS A 103 -8.60 16.44 1.25
N THR A 104 -9.09 15.64 2.19
CA THR A 104 -9.85 16.18 3.35
C THR A 104 -8.93 16.81 4.40
N VAL A 105 -7.62 16.51 4.32
CA VAL A 105 -6.57 16.98 5.22
C VAL A 105 -5.68 18.04 4.58
N LYS A 106 -6.18 19.28 4.56
CA LYS A 106 -5.91 20.25 3.49
C LYS A 106 -4.68 21.16 3.61
N THR A 107 -4.05 21.33 4.78
CA THR A 107 -3.26 22.56 4.95
C THR A 107 -1.88 22.53 4.25
N LEU A 108 -1.17 21.40 4.25
CA LEU A 108 0.19 21.30 3.67
C LEU A 108 0.25 20.60 2.31
N HIS A 109 -0.68 19.68 2.02
CA HIS A 109 -0.75 18.98 0.73
C HIS A 109 -0.99 19.97 -0.44
N TYR A 110 -1.84 20.98 -0.23
CA TYR A 110 -2.14 22.03 -1.21
C TYR A 110 -0.90 22.83 -1.65
N LEU A 111 0.02 23.14 -0.71
CA LEU A 111 1.23 23.90 -1.01
C LEU A 111 2.25 23.11 -1.85
N SER A 112 2.37 21.79 -1.65
CA SER A 112 3.21 20.95 -2.51
C SER A 112 2.68 20.85 -3.94
N HIS A 113 1.35 20.82 -4.12
CA HIS A 113 0.72 20.79 -5.46
C HIS A 113 0.93 22.08 -6.25
N LEU A 114 0.95 23.23 -5.58
CA LEU A 114 1.22 24.52 -6.21
C LEU A 114 2.65 24.63 -6.78
N LEU A 115 3.62 23.95 -6.17
CA LEU A 115 5.03 24.07 -6.53
C LEU A 115 5.42 23.25 -7.77
N LYS A 116 4.63 22.24 -8.17
CA LYS A 116 4.89 21.34 -9.32
C LYS A 116 6.31 20.75 -9.39
N VAL A 117 7.01 20.70 -8.26
CA VAL A 117 8.34 20.10 -8.11
C VAL A 117 8.30 19.05 -7.01
N GLU A 118 9.12 18.00 -7.16
CA GLU A 118 9.25 16.97 -6.14
C GLU A 118 9.88 17.57 -4.87
N THR A 119 9.10 17.67 -3.81
CA THR A 119 9.53 18.10 -2.49
C THR A 119 9.50 16.94 -1.49
N VAL A 120 10.08 17.16 -0.30
CA VAL A 120 10.03 16.22 0.83
C VAL A 120 8.59 15.78 1.21
N ASN A 121 7.57 16.58 0.87
CA ASN A 121 6.17 16.24 1.12
C ASN A 121 5.69 14.99 0.39
N HIS A 122 6.30 14.61 -0.74
CA HIS A 122 5.97 13.36 -1.44
C HIS A 122 6.42 12.11 -0.68
N VAL A 123 7.46 12.26 0.14
CA VAL A 123 7.90 11.22 1.07
C VAL A 123 7.03 11.23 2.31
N ILE A 124 6.74 12.42 2.83
CA ILE A 124 6.10 12.55 4.14
C ILE A 124 4.60 12.25 4.10
N GLY A 125 3.83 12.73 3.10
CA GLY A 125 2.37 12.55 3.07
C GLY A 125 1.91 11.09 3.23
N PRO A 126 2.51 10.12 2.53
CA PRO A 126 2.16 8.70 2.71
C PRO A 126 2.57 8.12 4.08
N MET A 127 3.39 8.82 4.86
CA MET A 127 3.76 8.48 6.24
C MET A 127 2.81 9.04 7.30
N THR A 128 1.84 9.87 6.91
CA THR A 128 1.00 10.63 7.85
C THR A 128 -0.47 10.20 7.82
N GLY A 129 -0.73 8.92 7.52
CA GLY A 129 -2.07 8.36 7.58
C GLY A 129 -2.73 8.59 8.96
N PRO A 130 -4.05 8.78 9.03
CA PRO A 130 -4.76 9.27 10.22
C PRO A 130 -4.97 8.18 11.29
N VAL A 131 -3.93 7.42 11.64
CA VAL A 131 -3.99 6.36 12.67
C VAL A 131 -3.56 6.93 14.02
N SER A 132 -4.40 6.75 15.04
CA SER A 132 -4.09 7.17 16.42
C SER A 132 -2.74 6.60 16.89
N SER A 133 -1.93 7.42 17.56
CA SER A 133 -0.69 6.96 18.20
C SER A 133 -0.89 5.91 19.29
N SER A 134 -2.12 5.72 19.78
CA SER A 134 -2.46 4.62 20.70
C SER A 134 -2.78 3.30 20.00
N THR A 135 -3.10 3.33 18.71
CA THR A 135 -3.34 2.14 17.88
C THR A 135 -2.03 1.53 17.42
N ARG A 136 -1.84 0.23 17.61
CA ARG A 136 -0.64 -0.47 17.11
C ARG A 136 -0.68 -0.57 15.58
N LEU A 137 0.24 0.11 14.90
CA LEU A 137 0.29 0.21 13.44
C LEU A 137 1.18 -0.87 12.82
N TYR A 138 0.64 -1.57 11.82
CA TYR A 138 1.37 -2.49 10.94
C TYR A 138 1.36 -1.92 9.52
N LYS A 139 2.51 -1.41 9.06
CA LYS A 139 2.60 -0.61 7.84
C LYS A 139 3.23 -1.40 6.70
N LEU A 140 2.58 -1.39 5.53
CA LEU A 140 3.24 -1.59 4.24
C LEU A 140 3.34 -0.25 3.53
N MET A 141 4.55 0.13 3.12
CA MET A 141 4.76 1.38 2.41
C MET A 141 5.68 1.20 1.21
N GLY A 142 5.12 1.46 0.03
CA GLY A 142 5.85 1.64 -1.21
C GLY A 142 6.63 2.94 -1.24
N VAL A 143 7.89 2.87 -1.67
CA VAL A 143 8.74 4.05 -1.91
C VAL A 143 9.13 4.12 -3.37
N ASN A 144 9.26 5.33 -3.89
CA ASN A 144 9.77 5.56 -5.24
C ASN A 144 11.27 5.87 -5.21
N HIS A 145 11.82 6.12 -6.40
CA HIS A 145 13.23 6.39 -6.64
C HIS A 145 13.84 7.55 -5.83
N ASN A 146 13.04 8.41 -5.20
CA ASN A 146 13.54 9.55 -4.45
C ASN A 146 14.09 9.20 -3.07
N VAL A 147 13.71 8.04 -2.51
CA VAL A 147 14.12 7.68 -1.14
C VAL A 147 14.27 6.18 -0.97
N HIS A 148 15.40 5.78 -0.42
CA HIS A 148 15.68 4.36 -0.16
C HIS A 148 14.76 3.79 0.93
N PRO A 149 14.28 2.53 0.83
CA PRO A 149 13.43 1.89 1.83
C PRO A 149 13.97 1.99 3.26
N LEU A 150 15.29 1.81 3.42
CA LEU A 150 16.00 1.94 4.70
C LEU A 150 15.76 3.29 5.40
N THR A 151 15.75 4.39 4.64
CA THR A 151 15.55 5.73 5.20
C THR A 151 14.15 5.89 5.77
N VAL A 152 13.14 5.38 5.07
CA VAL A 152 11.73 5.45 5.53
C VAL A 152 11.51 4.53 6.72
N ALA A 153 12.12 3.34 6.73
CA ALA A 153 12.08 2.44 7.89
C ALA A 153 12.68 3.10 9.13
N GLY A 154 13.86 3.73 9.00
CA GLY A 154 14.49 4.51 10.07
C GLY A 154 13.59 5.65 10.57
N ALA A 155 12.94 6.36 9.65
CA ALA A 155 12.02 7.43 10.01
C ALA A 155 10.80 6.92 10.79
N TYR A 156 10.24 5.75 10.48
CA TYR A 156 9.18 5.14 11.29
C TYR A 156 9.65 4.75 12.70
N THR A 157 10.88 4.22 12.83
CA THR A 157 11.42 3.91 14.17
C THR A 157 11.60 5.16 15.02
N GLU A 158 11.93 6.29 14.39
CA GLU A 158 12.04 7.57 15.09
C GLU A 158 10.67 8.13 15.48
N LEU A 159 9.69 8.09 14.58
CA LEU A 159 8.31 8.47 14.89
C LEU A 159 7.73 7.65 16.04
N HIS A 160 8.17 6.39 16.18
CA HIS A 160 7.82 5.56 17.31
C HIS A 160 8.46 6.01 18.62
N ARG A 161 9.77 6.28 18.63
CA ARG A 161 10.49 6.76 19.84
C ARG A 161 9.89 8.06 20.38
N GLU A 162 9.50 8.94 19.47
CA GLU A 162 8.88 10.22 19.78
C GLU A 162 7.38 10.11 20.15
N GLY A 163 6.79 8.92 20.10
CA GLY A 163 5.39 8.68 20.48
C GLY A 163 4.34 9.15 19.47
N PHE A 164 4.74 9.51 18.25
CA PHE A 164 3.82 9.89 17.18
C PHE A 164 3.14 8.68 16.54
N VAL A 165 3.80 7.52 16.53
CA VAL A 165 3.28 6.26 15.96
C VAL A 165 3.57 5.09 16.89
N ASN A 166 2.56 4.30 17.27
CA ASN A 166 2.80 3.03 17.95
C ASN A 166 3.10 1.93 16.91
N LEU A 167 4.34 1.90 16.38
CA LEU A 167 4.75 0.99 15.33
C LEU A 167 4.87 -0.45 15.83
N GLY A 168 3.93 -1.31 15.45
CA GLY A 168 4.02 -2.75 15.64
C GLY A 168 4.98 -3.41 14.65
N GLY A 169 4.98 -2.95 13.40
CA GLY A 169 5.90 -3.41 12.37
C GLY A 169 5.74 -2.61 11.07
N ALA A 170 6.82 -2.48 10.30
CA ALA A 170 6.81 -1.84 8.99
C ALA A 170 7.57 -2.69 7.98
N VAL A 171 6.98 -2.82 6.79
CA VAL A 171 7.58 -3.37 5.58
C VAL A 171 7.64 -2.23 4.57
N ILE A 172 8.84 -1.78 4.27
CA ILE A 172 9.08 -0.70 3.30
C ILE A 172 9.61 -1.33 2.01
N VAL A 173 8.97 -1.05 0.88
CA VAL A 173 9.23 -1.77 -0.38
C VAL A 173 9.59 -0.82 -1.50
N GLY A 174 10.53 -1.22 -2.35
CA GLY A 174 10.85 -0.55 -3.60
C GLY A 174 11.21 -1.56 -4.68
N GLY A 175 10.43 -1.58 -5.75
CA GLY A 175 10.62 -2.45 -6.89
C GLY A 175 11.68 -1.90 -7.84
N VAL A 176 12.73 -2.67 -8.06
CA VAL A 176 13.88 -2.30 -8.90
C VAL A 176 13.94 -3.16 -10.16
N ASN A 177 14.48 -2.60 -11.24
CA ASN A 177 14.56 -3.24 -12.56
C ASN A 177 15.86 -4.05 -12.77
N ALA A 178 16.66 -4.22 -11.72
CA ALA A 178 17.89 -5.01 -11.73
C ALA A 178 18.10 -5.66 -10.36
N ILE A 179 18.84 -6.77 -10.30
CA ILE A 179 19.23 -7.41 -9.04
C ILE A 179 20.44 -6.66 -8.48
N PRO A 180 20.38 -6.07 -7.26
CA PRO A 180 21.51 -5.36 -6.67
C PRO A 180 22.63 -6.35 -6.31
N LYS A 181 23.88 -5.91 -6.47
CA LYS A 181 24.98 -6.58 -5.78
C LYS A 181 24.87 -6.33 -4.27
N ARG A 182 25.57 -7.14 -3.48
CA ARG A 182 25.59 -6.99 -2.01
C ARG A 182 25.98 -5.58 -1.55
N GLU A 183 26.93 -4.95 -2.23
CA GLU A 183 27.39 -3.58 -1.94
C GLU A 183 26.38 -2.50 -2.32
N ASP A 184 25.48 -2.79 -3.26
CA ASP A 184 24.47 -1.86 -3.77
C ASP A 184 23.16 -1.90 -2.97
N LEU A 185 22.93 -2.95 -2.17
CA LEU A 185 21.66 -3.17 -1.43
C LEU A 185 21.25 -1.99 -0.53
N HIS A 186 22.22 -1.22 -0.05
CA HIS A 186 21.99 -0.06 0.81
C HIS A 186 22.36 1.26 0.14
N SER A 187 22.70 1.25 -1.16
CA SER A 187 23.15 2.43 -1.91
C SER A 187 21.95 3.27 -2.37
N PRO A 188 21.75 4.49 -1.84
CA PRO A 188 20.64 5.35 -2.28
C PRO A 188 20.77 5.76 -3.75
N THR A 189 22.02 5.93 -4.22
CA THR A 189 22.31 6.27 -5.63
C THR A 189 21.89 5.13 -6.54
N TRP A 190 22.32 3.90 -6.22
CA TRP A 190 21.95 2.73 -7.02
C TRP A 190 20.43 2.55 -7.03
N PHE A 191 19.78 2.65 -5.87
CA PHE A 191 18.33 2.52 -5.78
C PHE A 191 17.59 3.58 -6.60
N ARG A 192 18.00 4.85 -6.54
CA ARG A 192 17.39 5.92 -7.34
C ARG A 192 17.47 5.65 -8.84
N ASP A 193 18.55 5.03 -9.29
CA ASP A 193 18.77 4.79 -10.70
C ASP A 193 18.00 3.54 -11.21
N HIS A 194 17.64 2.61 -10.32
CA HIS A 194 16.98 1.34 -10.67
C HIS A 194 15.53 1.19 -10.17
N CYS A 195 15.09 1.96 -9.19
CA CYS A 195 13.73 1.90 -8.65
C CYS A 195 12.74 2.43 -9.69
N PHE A 196 11.74 1.62 -10.01
CA PHE A 196 10.73 1.95 -11.00
C PHE A 196 9.31 1.67 -10.55
N LEU A 197 9.12 0.86 -9.51
CA LEU A 197 7.82 0.60 -8.86
C LEU A 197 7.92 0.88 -7.36
N ASP A 198 6.85 1.38 -6.76
CA ASP A 198 6.69 1.45 -5.30
C ASP A 198 5.99 0.20 -4.74
N GLU A 199 6.08 -0.91 -5.47
CA GLU A 199 5.39 -2.18 -5.22
C GLU A 199 6.37 -3.34 -5.44
N VAL A 200 5.87 -4.58 -5.35
CA VAL A 200 6.67 -5.76 -5.74
C VAL A 200 7.11 -5.64 -7.21
N SER A 201 8.36 -5.98 -7.50
CA SER A 201 8.89 -6.00 -8.87
C SER A 201 8.94 -7.42 -9.43
N PRO A 202 8.68 -7.62 -10.73
CA PRO A 202 8.93 -8.89 -11.41
C PRO A 202 10.43 -9.22 -11.55
N VAL A 203 11.33 -8.27 -11.28
CA VAL A 203 12.80 -8.46 -11.37
C VAL A 203 13.42 -8.62 -9.99
N ALA A 204 13.34 -7.58 -9.15
CA ALA A 204 13.82 -7.63 -7.78
C ALA A 204 13.16 -6.55 -6.91
N THR A 205 12.88 -6.87 -5.65
CA THR A 205 12.24 -5.96 -4.69
C THR A 205 13.18 -5.75 -3.50
N ILE A 206 13.56 -4.51 -3.23
CA ILE A 206 14.26 -4.16 -1.99
C ILE A 206 13.21 -3.97 -0.90
N VAL A 207 13.35 -4.74 0.19
CA VAL A 207 12.42 -4.70 1.32
C VAL A 207 13.21 -4.36 2.59
N CYS A 208 12.80 -3.33 3.30
CA CYS A 208 13.34 -2.99 4.62
C CYS A 208 12.29 -3.22 5.71
N LEU A 209 12.70 -3.91 6.78
CA LEU A 209 11.83 -4.32 7.88
C LEU A 209 12.15 -3.51 9.13
N ALA A 210 11.13 -3.07 9.84
CA ALA A 210 11.26 -2.42 11.15
C ALA A 210 10.16 -2.87 12.12
N THR A 211 10.40 -2.68 13.41
CA THR A 211 9.41 -2.85 14.49
C THR A 211 9.77 -1.94 15.65
N GLY A 212 8.78 -1.26 16.23
CA GLY A 212 8.98 -0.29 17.31
C GLY A 212 10.17 0.64 17.05
N PRO A 213 11.19 0.65 17.93
CA PRO A 213 12.37 1.52 17.79
C PRO A 213 13.50 0.90 16.95
N THR A 214 13.31 -0.24 16.28
CA THR A 214 14.40 -1.00 15.65
C THR A 214 14.15 -1.24 14.16
N VAL A 215 15.17 -0.95 13.34
CA VAL A 215 15.26 -1.44 11.96
C VAL A 215 15.89 -2.83 12.01
N LEU A 216 15.16 -3.84 11.51
CA LEU A 216 15.58 -5.24 11.56
C LEU A 216 16.56 -5.58 10.44
N GLY A 217 16.43 -4.93 9.28
CA GLY A 217 17.36 -5.11 8.17
C GLY A 217 16.75 -4.79 6.81
N THR A 218 17.55 -4.98 5.77
CA THR A 218 17.14 -4.87 4.37
C THR A 218 17.43 -6.19 3.66
N VAL A 219 16.49 -6.66 2.86
CA VAL A 219 16.60 -7.86 2.03
C VAL A 219 16.25 -7.55 0.58
N CYS A 220 16.76 -8.35 -0.34
CA CYS A 220 16.36 -8.33 -1.74
C CYS A 220 15.57 -9.60 -2.06
N LEU A 221 14.36 -9.43 -2.59
CA LEU A 221 13.51 -10.52 -3.07
C LEU A 221 13.60 -10.56 -4.59
N GLU A 222 14.19 -11.63 -5.15
CA GLU A 222 14.41 -11.77 -6.59
C GLU A 222 13.17 -12.33 -7.29
N GLY A 223 12.55 -11.50 -8.13
CA GLY A 223 11.35 -11.82 -8.89
C GLY A 223 10.18 -12.31 -8.04
N SER A 224 9.43 -13.27 -8.58
CA SER A 224 8.21 -13.83 -7.99
C SER A 224 8.44 -15.09 -7.13
N ALA A 225 9.61 -15.74 -7.24
CA ALA A 225 9.92 -16.99 -6.53
C ALA A 225 9.84 -16.91 -4.99
N PRO A 226 10.24 -15.81 -4.31
CA PRO A 226 10.05 -15.62 -2.87
C PRO A 226 8.60 -15.72 -2.40
N PHE A 227 7.64 -15.50 -3.30
CA PHE A 227 6.20 -15.51 -3.03
C PHE A 227 5.54 -16.86 -3.39
N GLY A 228 6.25 -17.77 -4.05
CA GLY A 228 5.70 -19.07 -4.45
C GLY A 228 4.67 -18.99 -5.59
N VAL A 229 4.64 -17.88 -6.31
CA VAL A 229 3.75 -17.63 -7.45
C VAL A 229 4.55 -17.17 -8.66
N GLU A 230 3.90 -17.07 -9.82
CA GLU A 230 4.53 -16.64 -11.07
C GLU A 230 3.83 -15.42 -11.66
N PHE A 231 4.62 -14.40 -12.00
CA PHE A 231 4.23 -13.24 -12.80
C PHE A 231 5.49 -12.63 -13.41
N HIS A 232 5.35 -12.06 -14.60
CA HIS A 232 6.43 -11.45 -15.39
C HIS A 232 6.11 -10.00 -15.74
N GLU A 233 7.10 -9.26 -16.20
CA GLU A 233 6.93 -7.84 -16.53
C GLU A 233 5.78 -7.55 -17.51
N HIS A 234 5.61 -8.39 -18.53
CA HIS A 234 4.58 -8.21 -19.55
C HIS A 234 3.16 -8.45 -19.02
N ASP A 235 3.01 -9.23 -17.94
CA ASP A 235 1.73 -9.51 -17.31
C ASP A 235 1.17 -8.31 -16.54
N LEU A 236 2.07 -7.46 -16.02
CA LEU A 236 1.73 -6.38 -15.09
C LEU A 236 1.45 -5.04 -15.79
N LYS A 237 1.71 -4.96 -17.09
CA LYS A 237 1.54 -3.75 -17.90
C LYS A 237 0.07 -3.54 -18.25
N VAL A 238 -0.61 -2.69 -17.48
CA VAL A 238 -2.00 -2.31 -17.72
C VAL A 238 -2.07 -0.90 -18.32
N PRO A 239 -2.77 -0.69 -19.46
CA PRO A 239 -3.06 0.65 -19.96
C PRO A 239 -3.68 1.54 -18.87
N ASN A 240 -3.14 2.74 -18.70
CA ASN A 240 -3.56 3.72 -17.70
C ASN A 240 -4.83 4.46 -18.12
N GLU A 241 -5.88 3.68 -18.37
CA GLU A 241 -7.21 4.09 -18.80
C GLU A 241 -8.25 3.43 -17.88
N MET A 242 -9.30 4.18 -17.53
CA MET A 242 -10.19 3.81 -16.43
C MET A 242 -10.79 2.41 -16.62
N HIS A 243 -11.39 2.18 -17.77
CA HIS A 243 -12.06 0.91 -18.07
C HIS A 243 -11.10 -0.28 -17.98
N THR A 244 -9.95 -0.19 -18.66
CA THR A 244 -8.95 -1.26 -18.70
C THR A 244 -8.34 -1.52 -17.33
N LEU A 245 -8.07 -0.47 -16.55
CA LEU A 245 -7.51 -0.60 -15.21
C LEU A 245 -8.52 -1.22 -14.23
N MET A 246 -9.79 -0.81 -14.30
CA MET A 246 -10.84 -1.39 -13.46
C MET A 246 -11.07 -2.88 -13.77
N GLN A 247 -11.03 -3.27 -15.05
CA GLN A 247 -11.08 -4.68 -15.45
C GLN A 247 -9.89 -5.48 -14.93
N ALA A 248 -8.68 -4.92 -15.03
CA ALA A 248 -7.48 -5.56 -14.50
C ALA A 248 -7.54 -5.71 -12.97
N ASN A 249 -8.00 -4.68 -12.26
CA ASN A 249 -8.23 -4.72 -10.82
C ASN A 249 -9.25 -5.80 -10.43
N GLN A 250 -10.33 -5.95 -11.20
CA GLN A 250 -11.33 -6.98 -10.94
C GLN A 250 -10.78 -8.40 -11.16
N LYS A 251 -10.03 -8.64 -12.25
CA LYS A 251 -9.34 -9.92 -12.47
C LYS A 251 -8.38 -10.25 -11.31
N ALA A 252 -7.63 -9.25 -10.85
CA ALA A 252 -6.74 -9.41 -9.71
C ALA A 252 -7.52 -9.78 -8.43
N LEU A 253 -8.64 -9.10 -8.13
CA LEU A 253 -9.50 -9.39 -6.97
C LEU A 253 -10.14 -10.78 -6.99
N ARG A 254 -10.32 -11.37 -8.17
CA ARG A 254 -10.77 -12.75 -8.36
C ARG A 254 -9.65 -13.79 -8.24
N GLY A 255 -8.41 -13.33 -8.11
CA GLY A 255 -7.24 -14.21 -8.10
C GLY A 255 -6.94 -14.82 -9.47
N GLU A 256 -7.37 -14.18 -10.56
CA GLU A 256 -7.21 -14.70 -11.92
C GLU A 256 -5.81 -14.43 -12.48
N GLY A 257 -5.11 -15.51 -12.83
CA GLY A 257 -3.85 -15.45 -13.58
C GLY A 257 -2.73 -14.66 -12.89
N PRO A 258 -1.78 -14.12 -13.67
CA PRO A 258 -0.64 -13.39 -13.13
C PRO A 258 -0.99 -12.15 -12.30
N LEU A 259 -2.10 -11.46 -12.60
CA LEU A 259 -2.53 -10.30 -11.82
C LEU A 259 -3.03 -10.69 -10.42
N GLY A 260 -3.71 -11.83 -10.31
CA GLY A 260 -4.08 -12.41 -9.02
C GLY A 260 -2.84 -12.78 -8.19
N ASN A 261 -1.86 -13.42 -8.83
CA ASN A 261 -0.57 -13.76 -8.21
C ASN A 261 0.18 -12.50 -7.73
N TYR A 262 0.23 -11.47 -8.56
CA TYR A 262 0.86 -10.19 -8.23
C TYR A 262 0.19 -9.49 -7.05
N LEU A 263 -1.15 -9.48 -7.01
CA LEU A 263 -1.89 -8.92 -5.88
C LEU A 263 -1.65 -9.71 -4.59
N ALA A 264 -1.62 -11.04 -4.68
CA ALA A 264 -1.33 -11.89 -3.53
C ALA A 264 0.09 -11.65 -2.97
N ALA A 265 1.09 -11.48 -3.84
CA ALA A 265 2.47 -11.18 -3.43
C ALA A 265 2.57 -9.83 -2.67
N ASN A 266 1.92 -8.78 -3.18
CA ASN A 266 1.86 -7.48 -2.49
C ASN A 266 1.11 -7.59 -1.15
N THR A 267 0.00 -8.34 -1.12
CA THR A 267 -0.78 -8.60 0.11
C THR A 267 0.04 -9.37 1.15
N ALA A 268 0.87 -10.32 0.73
CA ALA A 268 1.73 -11.10 1.61
C ALA A 268 2.76 -10.23 2.33
N LEU A 269 3.37 -9.27 1.64
CA LEU A 269 4.23 -8.26 2.29
C LEU A 269 3.46 -7.39 3.27
N ALA A 270 2.22 -7.04 2.95
CA ALA A 270 1.39 -6.28 3.86
C ALA A 270 1.06 -7.07 5.14
N ARG A 271 0.70 -8.35 4.99
CA ARG A 271 0.46 -9.25 6.11
C ARG A 271 1.71 -9.46 6.96
N MET A 272 2.88 -9.50 6.33
CA MET A 272 4.19 -9.63 6.99
C MET A 272 4.51 -8.46 7.91
N ALA A 273 3.91 -7.27 7.70
CA ALA A 273 4.06 -6.15 8.63
C ALA A 273 3.62 -6.48 10.06
N GLY A 274 2.70 -7.44 10.23
CA GLY A 274 2.26 -7.93 11.54
C GLY A 274 3.30 -8.78 12.29
N GLU A 275 4.28 -9.34 11.58
CA GLU A 275 5.20 -10.37 12.10
C GLU A 275 6.62 -10.16 11.56
N THR A 276 7.07 -8.91 11.44
CA THR A 276 8.37 -8.56 10.82
C THR A 276 9.57 -9.21 11.50
N GLU A 277 9.51 -9.44 12.81
CA GLU A 277 10.55 -10.14 13.58
C GLU A 277 10.72 -11.62 13.19
N PHE A 278 9.70 -12.21 12.56
CA PHE A 278 9.67 -13.61 12.13
C PHE A 278 9.75 -13.76 10.61
N PHE A 279 10.29 -12.75 9.92
CA PHE A 279 10.40 -12.74 8.47
C PHE A 279 11.17 -13.96 7.96
N THR A 280 10.52 -14.75 7.10
CA THR A 280 11.11 -15.86 6.35
C THR A 280 10.44 -15.98 4.98
N LEU A 281 11.13 -16.60 4.02
CA LEU A 281 10.55 -16.86 2.70
C LEU A 281 9.38 -17.84 2.77
N ASP A 282 9.42 -18.84 3.66
CA ASP A 282 8.33 -19.79 3.80
C ASP A 282 7.06 -19.12 4.33
N ARG A 283 7.17 -18.26 5.35
CA ARG A 283 6.02 -17.46 5.81
C ARG A 283 5.49 -16.51 4.75
N LEU A 284 6.36 -15.97 3.90
CA LEU A 284 5.94 -15.10 2.81
C LEU A 284 5.14 -15.89 1.76
N ARG A 285 5.53 -17.13 1.47
CA ARG A 285 4.75 -18.06 0.63
C ARG A 285 3.43 -18.42 1.27
N ASP A 286 3.42 -18.77 2.56
CA ASP A 286 2.18 -19.08 3.30
C ASP A 286 1.17 -17.91 3.21
N TYR A 287 1.63 -16.67 3.45
CA TYR A 287 0.77 -15.50 3.32
C TYR A 287 0.33 -15.21 1.88
N THR A 288 1.15 -15.56 0.89
CA THR A 288 0.76 -15.44 -0.52
C THR A 288 -0.34 -16.46 -0.86
N GLU A 289 -0.21 -17.71 -0.40
CA GLU A 289 -1.24 -18.73 -0.56
C GLU A 289 -2.54 -18.35 0.14
N ASP A 290 -2.47 -17.81 1.37
CA ASP A 290 -3.65 -17.38 2.10
C ASP A 290 -4.35 -16.20 1.41
N ALA A 291 -3.60 -15.24 0.87
CA ALA A 291 -4.16 -14.17 0.05
C ALA A 291 -4.84 -14.71 -1.22
N LEU A 292 -4.22 -15.67 -1.91
CA LEU A 292 -4.83 -16.33 -3.08
C LEU A 292 -6.13 -17.06 -2.72
N LYS A 293 -6.20 -17.78 -1.59
CA LYS A 293 -7.44 -18.43 -1.14
C LYS A 293 -8.56 -17.42 -0.91
N VAL A 294 -8.24 -16.27 -0.31
CA VAL A 294 -9.21 -15.18 -0.07
C VAL A 294 -9.73 -14.61 -1.38
N LEU A 295 -8.83 -14.35 -2.34
CA LEU A 295 -9.17 -13.86 -3.68
C LEU A 295 -10.06 -14.86 -4.42
N GLN A 296 -9.62 -16.13 -4.53
CA GLN A 296 -10.31 -17.19 -5.29
C GLN A 296 -11.66 -17.61 -4.66
N SER A 297 -11.81 -17.48 -3.35
CA SER A 297 -13.10 -17.72 -2.68
C SER A 297 -14.13 -16.60 -2.92
N GLY A 298 -13.73 -15.50 -3.59
CA GLY A 298 -14.54 -14.30 -3.79
C GLY A 298 -14.77 -13.49 -2.52
N ALA A 299 -14.04 -13.76 -1.43
CA ALA A 299 -14.22 -13.05 -0.17
C ALA A 299 -13.83 -11.57 -0.28
N ALA A 300 -12.79 -11.26 -1.06
CA ALA A 300 -12.37 -9.89 -1.32
C ALA A 300 -13.42 -9.09 -2.12
N GLU A 301 -14.01 -9.69 -3.17
CA GLU A 301 -15.10 -9.05 -3.93
C GLU A 301 -16.34 -8.83 -3.05
N ARG A 302 -16.78 -9.85 -2.29
CA ARG A 302 -17.91 -9.71 -1.36
C ARG A 302 -17.67 -8.63 -0.31
N LEU A 303 -16.45 -8.51 0.21
CA LEU A 303 -16.11 -7.45 1.16
C LEU A 303 -16.23 -6.06 0.52
N LEU A 304 -15.76 -5.91 -0.73
CA LEU A 304 -15.91 -4.66 -1.47
C LEU A 304 -17.38 -4.34 -1.72
N ASP A 305 -18.22 -5.33 -2.03
CA ASP A 305 -19.67 -5.14 -2.18
C ASP A 305 -20.30 -4.64 -0.88
N VAL A 306 -20.00 -5.28 0.25
CA VAL A 306 -20.48 -4.84 1.58
C VAL A 306 -19.95 -3.45 1.91
N TYR A 307 -18.69 -3.14 1.60
CA TYR A 307 -18.13 -1.81 1.80
C TYR A 307 -18.89 -0.76 1.00
N VAL A 308 -19.13 -1.00 -0.29
CA VAL A 308 -19.90 -0.11 -1.15
C VAL A 308 -21.30 0.13 -0.58
N GLU A 309 -22.02 -0.93 -0.18
CA GLU A 309 -23.33 -0.83 0.46
C GLU A 309 -23.30 -0.02 1.76
N GLU A 310 -22.33 -0.31 2.64
CA GLU A 310 -22.21 0.37 3.92
C GLU A 310 -21.82 1.85 3.76
N THR A 311 -21.17 2.23 2.66
CA THR A 311 -20.94 3.65 2.30
C THR A 311 -22.17 4.33 1.67
N GLY A 312 -23.27 3.61 1.44
CA GLY A 312 -24.47 4.12 0.77
C GLY A 312 -24.35 4.18 -0.76
N GLY A 313 -23.37 3.47 -1.32
CA GLY A 313 -23.13 3.37 -2.75
C GLY A 313 -23.81 2.18 -3.41
N THR A 314 -23.63 2.05 -4.73
CA THR A 314 -24.13 0.92 -5.53
C THR A 314 -22.98 0.32 -6.31
N ARG A 315 -22.78 -1.00 -6.18
CA ARG A 315 -21.65 -1.70 -6.79
C ARG A 315 -21.63 -1.60 -8.32
N ILE A 316 -20.47 -1.28 -8.90
CA ILE A 316 -20.24 -1.22 -10.35
C ILE A 316 -19.27 -2.34 -10.79
N VAL A 317 -19.76 -3.29 -11.59
CA VAL A 317 -18.95 -4.41 -12.12
C VAL A 317 -18.39 -4.02 -13.51
N TRP A 318 -17.12 -4.33 -13.78
CA TRP A 318 -16.38 -3.90 -14.97
C TRP A 318 -16.00 -5.05 -15.91
#